data_AF-A0A094QCE8-F1
#
_entry.id   AF-A0A094QCE8-F1
#
_cell.length_a   1.000
_cell.length_b   1.000
_cell.length_c   1.000
_cell.angle_alpha   90.00
_cell.angle_beta   90.00
_cell.angle_gamma   90.00
#
_symmetry.space_group_name_H-M   'P 1'
#
loop_
_entity.id
_entity.type
_entity.pdbx_description
1 polymer ?
#
loop_
_entity_poly.entity_id
_entity_poly.type
_entity_poly.pdbx_seq_one_letter_code
_entity_poly.pdbx_strand_id
1 'polypeptide(L)'
;MKLAASSIGVALVLIYVIGSGLWVNTGDGWYRGLNQPAWQPPDFIFGIIWPYNFIVLGYAAVIVSNRLSATLVATYLTVFAISVACALTWAFQFYRPHNLEAASFALTCVAVLTIALVAIASRASWPLAFALLPYQIWVSIASFLSWTYARLN
;
A
#
# COMPACT_ATOMS: atom_id res chain seq x y z
N MET A 1 -5.48 24.30 -9.35
CA MET A 1 -4.54 23.60 -8.45
C MET A 1 -5.19 22.43 -7.70
N LYS A 2 -6.25 22.64 -6.91
CA LYS A 2 -6.89 21.57 -6.11
C LYS A 2 -7.37 20.36 -6.94
N LEU A 3 -8.04 20.62 -8.07
CA LEU A 3 -8.49 19.57 -9.00
C LEU A 3 -7.31 18.74 -9.54
N ALA A 4 -6.24 19.40 -9.99
CA ALA A 4 -5.06 18.71 -10.51
C ALA A 4 -4.39 17.81 -9.45
N ALA A 5 -4.24 18.30 -8.21
CA ALA A 5 -3.68 17.51 -7.11
C ALA A 5 -4.56 16.29 -6.75
N SER A 6 -5.89 16.47 -6.72
CA SER A 6 -6.83 15.36 -6.54
C SER A 6 -6.72 14.33 -7.66
N SER A 7 -6.65 14.78 -8.93
CA SER A 7 -6.48 13.90 -10.08
C SER A 7 -5.17 13.11 -10.02
N ILE A 8 -4.06 13.73 -9.62
CA ILE A 8 -2.78 13.05 -9.43
C ILE A 8 -2.92 11.93 -8.38
N GLY A 9 -3.50 12.24 -7.23
CA GLY A 9 -3.68 11.24 -6.18
C GLY A 9 -4.59 10.08 -6.59
N VAL A 10 -5.68 10.35 -7.32
CA VAL A 10 -6.53 9.30 -7.90
C VAL A 10 -5.76 8.48 -8.94
N ALA A 11 -4.96 9.11 -9.79
CA ALA A 11 -4.11 8.41 -10.76
C ALA A 11 -3.09 7.49 -10.07
N LEU A 12 -2.49 7.92 -8.95
CA LEU A 12 -1.61 7.05 -8.15
C LEU A 12 -2.34 5.81 -7.61
N VAL A 13 -3.59 5.95 -7.17
CA VAL A 13 -4.41 4.79 -6.76
C VAL A 13 -4.65 3.87 -7.95
N LEU A 14 -5.02 4.40 -9.12
CA LEU A 14 -5.26 3.58 -10.31
C LEU A 14 -3.99 2.84 -10.76
N ILE A 15 -2.84 3.51 -10.73
CA ILE A 15 -1.53 2.89 -10.99
C ILE A 15 -1.29 1.75 -9.98
N TYR A 16 -1.61 1.96 -8.71
CA TYR A 16 -1.46 0.93 -7.69
C TYR A 16 -2.39 -0.27 -7.95
N VAL A 17 -3.67 -0.04 -8.22
CA VAL A 17 -4.64 -1.11 -8.51
C VAL A 17 -4.24 -1.92 -9.74
N ILE A 18 -4.00 -1.24 -10.86
CA ILE A 18 -3.65 -1.89 -12.13
C ILE A 18 -2.33 -2.62 -11.98
N GLY A 19 -1.33 -1.95 -11.43
CA GLY A 19 -0.01 -2.51 -11.23
C GLY A 19 -0.06 -3.77 -10.37
N SER A 20 -0.61 -3.68 -9.16
CA SER A 20 -0.71 -4.84 -8.27
C SER A 20 -1.49 -5.99 -8.91
N GLY A 21 -2.54 -5.71 -9.68
CA GLY A 21 -3.28 -6.72 -10.46
C GLY A 21 -2.49 -7.39 -11.59
N LEU A 22 -1.44 -6.76 -12.11
CA LEU A 22 -0.55 -7.35 -13.13
C LEU A 22 0.52 -8.28 -12.54
N TRP A 23 1.02 -7.95 -11.34
CA TRP A 23 2.16 -8.65 -10.75
C TRP A 23 1.78 -9.70 -9.71
N VAL A 24 0.75 -9.44 -8.88
CA VAL A 24 0.34 -10.38 -7.82
C VAL A 24 -0.26 -11.64 -8.44
N ASN A 25 0.31 -12.80 -8.12
CA ASN A 25 -0.15 -14.09 -8.64
C ASN A 25 -0.10 -15.18 -7.56
N THR A 26 -1.11 -15.21 -6.69
CA THR A 26 -1.23 -16.26 -5.65
C THR A 26 -1.73 -17.61 -6.19
N GLY A 27 -2.10 -17.66 -7.48
CA GLY A 27 -2.63 -18.85 -8.12
C GLY A 27 -1.56 -19.75 -8.75
N ASP A 28 -0.34 -19.25 -8.96
CA ASP A 28 0.71 -20.02 -9.60
C ASP A 28 1.28 -21.13 -8.71
N GLY A 29 1.88 -22.12 -9.37
CA GLY A 29 2.46 -23.28 -8.68
C GLY A 29 3.67 -22.92 -7.81
N TRP A 30 4.37 -21.83 -8.11
CA TRP A 30 5.52 -21.40 -7.33
C TRP A 30 5.07 -20.88 -5.95
N TYR A 31 4.13 -19.94 -5.92
CA TYR A 31 3.59 -19.37 -4.68
C TYR A 31 2.97 -20.47 -3.80
N ARG A 32 2.19 -21.37 -4.41
CA ARG A 32 1.57 -22.52 -3.71
C ARG A 32 2.58 -23.55 -3.21
N GLY A 33 3.80 -23.55 -3.75
CA GLY A 33 4.89 -24.43 -3.31
C GLY A 33 5.72 -23.86 -2.16
N LEU A 34 5.53 -22.60 -1.78
CA LEU A 34 6.25 -21.98 -0.67
C LEU A 34 5.80 -22.54 0.68
N ASN A 35 6.75 -22.63 1.62
CA ASN A 35 6.47 -22.86 3.03
C ASN A 35 5.69 -21.66 3.58
N GLN A 36 4.38 -21.83 3.74
CA GLN A 36 3.47 -20.80 4.20
C GLN A 36 3.58 -20.60 5.73
N PRO A 37 3.61 -19.34 6.22
CA PRO A 37 3.50 -19.07 7.65
C PRO A 37 2.16 -19.54 8.23
N ALA A 38 2.21 -20.30 9.34
CA ALA A 38 1.01 -20.84 9.98
C ALA A 38 0.00 -19.78 10.48
N TRP A 39 0.44 -18.53 10.63
CA TRP A 39 -0.37 -17.41 11.11
C TRP A 39 -0.93 -16.54 9.97
N GLN A 40 -0.62 -16.84 8.71
CA GLN A 40 -1.09 -16.04 7.57
C GLN A 40 -2.61 -15.84 7.63
N PRO A 41 -3.10 -14.59 7.46
CA PRO A 41 -4.53 -14.35 7.39
C PRO A 41 -5.21 -15.20 6.31
N PRO A 42 -6.47 -15.62 6.51
CA PRO A 42 -7.22 -16.32 5.46
C PRO A 42 -7.32 -15.49 4.17
N ASP A 43 -7.35 -16.15 3.01
CA ASP A 43 -7.35 -15.51 1.69
C ASP A 43 -8.46 -14.47 1.49
N PHE A 44 -9.65 -14.70 2.07
CA PHE A 44 -10.76 -13.75 1.95
C PHE A 44 -10.47 -12.38 2.58
N ILE A 45 -9.56 -12.31 3.57
CA ILE A 45 -9.14 -11.04 4.17
C ILE A 45 -8.44 -10.17 3.13
N PHE A 46 -7.57 -10.75 2.30
CA PHE A 46 -6.89 -10.03 1.21
C PHE A 46 -7.91 -9.47 0.21
N GLY A 47 -8.95 -10.25 -0.11
CA GLY A 47 -10.03 -9.84 -1.00
C GLY A 47 -10.89 -8.68 -0.49
N ILE A 48 -10.97 -8.47 0.83
CA ILE A 48 -11.74 -7.38 1.45
C ILE A 48 -10.87 -6.15 1.70
N ILE A 49 -9.69 -6.35 2.28
CA ILE A 49 -8.87 -5.26 2.81
C ILE A 49 -8.26 -4.41 1.70
N TRP A 50 -7.89 -5.00 0.55
CA TRP A 50 -7.31 -4.25 -0.57
C TRP A 50 -8.30 -3.30 -1.24
N PRO A 51 -9.52 -3.73 -1.64
CA PRO A 51 -10.54 -2.81 -2.15
C PRO A 51 -10.87 -1.69 -1.17
N TYR A 52 -11.03 -2.01 0.12
CA TYR A 52 -11.22 -1.00 1.17
C TYR A 52 -10.09 0.04 1.17
N ASN A 53 -8.84 -0.42 1.20
CA ASN A 53 -7.66 0.46 1.24
C ASN A 53 -7.58 1.38 0.01
N PHE A 54 -7.85 0.86 -1.20
CA PHE A 54 -7.83 1.69 -2.41
C PHE A 54 -8.89 2.79 -2.40
N ILE A 55 -10.10 2.47 -1.92
CA ILE A 55 -11.17 3.47 -1.79
C ILE A 55 -10.77 4.57 -0.79
N VAL A 56 -10.27 4.18 0.40
CA VAL A 56 -9.87 5.14 1.43
C VAL A 56 -8.68 5.99 0.96
N LEU A 57 -7.68 5.41 0.31
CA LEU A 57 -6.53 6.16 -0.23
C LEU A 57 -6.97 7.18 -1.29
N GLY A 58 -7.88 6.80 -2.18
CA GLY A 58 -8.44 7.72 -3.18
C GLY A 58 -9.20 8.88 -2.53
N TYR A 59 -10.04 8.57 -1.55
CA TYR A 59 -10.76 9.60 -0.79
C TYR A 59 -9.80 10.49 0.00
N ALA A 60 -8.76 9.92 0.61
CA ALA A 60 -7.75 10.67 1.35
C ALA A 60 -7.00 11.65 0.46
N ALA A 61 -6.57 11.21 -0.72
CA ALA A 61 -5.91 12.06 -1.69
C ALA A 61 -6.77 13.28 -2.10
N VAL A 62 -8.08 13.07 -2.31
CA VAL A 62 -9.01 14.16 -2.63
C VAL A 62 -9.15 15.13 -1.44
N ILE A 63 -9.41 14.62 -0.23
CA ILE A 63 -9.65 15.46 0.94
C ILE A 63 -8.40 16.25 1.32
N VAL A 64 -7.22 15.61 1.35
CA VAL A 64 -5.94 16.27 1.63
C VAL A 64 -5.69 17.38 0.61
N SER A 65 -5.85 17.09 -0.69
CA SER A 65 -5.64 18.06 -1.78
C SER A 65 -6.56 19.29 -1.70
N ASN A 66 -7.75 19.14 -1.11
CA ASN A 66 -8.73 20.22 -1.04
C ASN A 66 -8.65 21.07 0.23
N ARG A 67 -8.09 20.52 1.32
CA ARG A 67 -8.13 21.12 2.66
C ARG A 67 -6.78 21.61 3.18
N LEU A 68 -5.66 21.08 2.69
CA LEU A 68 -4.33 21.46 3.18
C LEU A 68 -3.64 22.50 2.30
N SER A 69 -2.54 23.07 2.81
CA SER A 69 -1.67 23.99 2.06
C SER A 69 -0.96 23.28 0.91
N ALA A 70 -0.56 24.02 -0.12
CA ALA A 70 0.13 23.47 -1.29
C ALA A 70 1.37 22.64 -0.91
N THR A 71 2.15 23.09 0.07
CA THR A 71 3.32 22.36 0.58
C THR A 71 2.94 21.01 1.17
N LEU A 72 1.93 20.95 2.04
CA LEU A 72 1.50 19.68 2.65
C LEU A 72 0.89 18.74 1.63
N VAL A 73 0.16 19.27 0.64
CA VAL A 73 -0.38 18.48 -0.47
C VAL A 73 0.75 17.89 -1.31
N ALA A 74 1.77 18.68 -1.66
CA ALA A 74 2.94 18.21 -2.39
C ALA A 74 3.69 17.13 -1.60
N THR A 75 3.93 17.34 -0.30
CA THR A 75 4.54 16.33 0.57
C THR A 75 3.73 15.05 0.60
N TYR A 76 2.40 15.14 0.79
CA TYR A 76 1.52 13.97 0.82
C TYR A 76 1.58 13.18 -0.49
N LEU A 77 1.45 13.86 -1.63
CA LEU A 77 1.46 13.20 -2.95
C LEU A 77 2.82 12.58 -3.27
N THR A 78 3.94 13.20 -2.88
CA THR A 78 5.28 12.63 -3.05
C THR A 78 5.45 11.38 -2.19
N VAL A 79 5.10 11.45 -0.90
CA VAL A 79 5.16 10.28 0.00
C VAL A 79 4.25 9.17 -0.52
N PHE A 80 3.06 9.51 -1.01
CA PHE A 80 2.12 8.53 -1.54
C PHE A 80 2.64 7.89 -2.82
N ALA A 81 3.23 8.67 -3.74
CA ALA A 81 3.84 8.14 -4.96
C ALA A 81 4.99 7.18 -4.66
N ILE A 82 5.88 7.53 -3.72
CA ILE A 82 6.98 6.65 -3.30
C ILE A 82 6.41 5.39 -2.65
N SER A 83 5.39 5.52 -1.80
CA SER A 83 4.71 4.38 -1.17
C SER A 83 4.11 3.42 -2.21
N VAL A 84 3.45 3.94 -3.24
CA VAL A 84 2.93 3.13 -4.36
C VAL A 84 4.07 2.46 -5.12
N ALA A 85 5.15 3.18 -5.43
CA ALA A 85 6.31 2.59 -6.11
C ALA A 85 6.95 1.45 -5.30
N CYS A 86 7.10 1.62 -3.98
CA CYS A 86 7.56 0.56 -3.09
C CYS A 86 6.60 -0.64 -3.07
N ALA A 87 5.29 -0.41 -3.05
CA ALA A 87 4.30 -1.49 -3.06
C ALA A 87 4.30 -2.29 -4.37
N LEU A 88 4.42 -1.61 -5.51
CA LEU A 88 4.56 -2.26 -6.81
C LEU A 88 5.90 -2.97 -6.94
N THR A 89 6.96 -2.43 -6.33
CA THR A 89 8.27 -3.10 -6.23
C THR A 89 8.15 -4.39 -5.41
N TRP A 90 7.42 -4.38 -4.29
CA TRP A 90 7.13 -5.61 -3.54
C TRP A 90 6.41 -6.63 -4.43
N ALA A 91 5.32 -6.24 -5.09
CA ALA A 91 4.56 -7.15 -5.94
C ALA A 91 5.41 -7.73 -7.08
N PHE A 92 6.20 -6.88 -7.74
CA PHE A 92 7.11 -7.32 -8.79
C PHE A 92 8.18 -8.28 -8.23
N GLN A 93 8.94 -7.87 -7.21
CA GLN A 93 10.05 -8.65 -6.65
C GLN A 93 9.59 -9.99 -6.07
N PHE A 94 8.42 -10.02 -5.43
CA PHE A 94 7.88 -11.24 -4.84
C PHE A 94 7.45 -12.24 -5.93
N TYR A 95 6.63 -11.83 -6.89
CA TYR A 95 5.96 -12.76 -7.81
C TYR A 95 6.67 -12.95 -9.16
N ARG A 96 7.69 -12.15 -9.49
CA ARG A 96 8.36 -12.22 -10.80
C ARG A 96 9.77 -12.81 -10.73
N PRO A 97 10.77 -12.18 -10.07
CA PRO A 97 12.09 -12.78 -9.87
C PRO A 97 12.18 -13.62 -8.59
N HIS A 98 11.10 -13.73 -7.80
CA HIS A 98 11.06 -14.49 -6.54
C HIS A 98 12.09 -14.02 -5.50
N ASN A 99 12.42 -12.73 -5.51
CA ASN A 99 13.34 -12.13 -4.54
C ASN A 99 12.56 -11.68 -3.30
N LEU A 100 12.34 -12.64 -2.39
CA LEU A 100 11.53 -12.46 -1.18
C LEU A 100 12.13 -11.42 -0.23
N GLU A 101 13.45 -11.30 -0.16
CA GLU A 101 14.14 -10.33 0.71
C GLU A 101 13.93 -8.89 0.20
N ALA A 102 14.22 -8.64 -1.07
CA ALA A 102 14.01 -7.32 -1.68
C ALA A 102 12.54 -6.90 -1.63
N ALA A 103 11.62 -7.85 -1.85
CA ALA A 103 10.20 -7.61 -1.68
C ALA A 103 9.87 -7.15 -0.24
N SER A 104 10.42 -7.83 0.76
CA SER A 104 10.16 -7.55 2.17
C SER A 104 10.67 -6.17 2.61
N PHE A 105 11.87 -5.77 2.14
CA PHE A 105 12.35 -4.40 2.33
C PHE A 105 11.42 -3.37 1.68
N ALA A 106 10.99 -3.60 0.44
CA ALA A 106 10.09 -2.70 -0.25
C ALA A 106 8.76 -2.53 0.50
N LEU A 107 8.18 -3.61 1.02
CA LEU A 107 6.93 -3.54 1.79
C LEU A 107 7.11 -2.92 3.19
N THR A 108 8.30 -3.08 3.79
CA THR A 108 8.68 -2.35 5.02
C THR A 108 8.71 -0.85 4.76
N CYS A 109 9.26 -0.40 3.62
CA CYS A 109 9.22 1.00 3.22
C CYS A 109 7.78 1.51 3.09
N VAL A 110 6.86 0.71 2.52
CA VAL A 110 5.43 1.06 2.49
C VAL A 110 4.92 1.30 3.91
N ALA A 111 5.11 0.33 4.81
CA ALA A 111 4.61 0.42 6.19
C ALA A 111 5.12 1.64 6.97
N VAL A 112 6.36 2.09 6.70
CA VAL A 112 6.92 3.31 7.29
C VAL A 112 6.32 4.57 6.65
N LEU A 113 6.26 4.62 5.31
CA LEU A 113 5.74 5.79 4.58
C LEU A 113 4.26 6.05 4.87
N THR A 114 3.47 5.00 5.09
CA THR A 114 2.04 5.13 5.40
C THR A 114 1.79 5.79 6.75
N ILE A 115 2.73 5.75 7.69
CA ILE A 115 2.64 6.49 8.96
C ILE A 115 2.59 8.00 8.66
N ALA A 116 3.45 8.48 7.76
CA ALA A 116 3.45 9.87 7.33
C ALA A 116 2.16 10.24 6.59
N LEU A 117 1.59 9.33 5.78
CA LEU A 117 0.29 9.57 5.12
C LEU A 117 -0.84 9.75 6.14
N VAL A 118 -0.92 8.90 7.17
CA VAL A 118 -1.89 9.03 8.28
C VAL A 118 -1.68 10.35 9.03
N ALA A 119 -0.43 10.69 9.34
CA ALA A 119 -0.09 11.90 10.08
C ALA A 119 -0.42 13.19 9.31
N ILE A 120 -0.25 13.21 7.99
CA ILE A 120 -0.65 14.36 7.17
C ILE A 120 -2.17 14.39 7.01
N ALA A 121 -2.82 13.25 6.79
CA ALA A 121 -4.27 13.15 6.64
C ALA A 121 -5.03 13.61 7.90
N SER A 122 -4.49 13.38 9.10
CA SER A 122 -5.10 13.83 10.37
C SER A 122 -5.19 15.36 10.46
N ARG A 123 -4.26 16.08 9.81
CA ARG A 123 -4.32 17.55 9.71
C ARG A 123 -5.46 18.02 8.80
N ALA A 124 -5.95 17.18 7.90
CA ALA A 124 -7.07 17.49 7.01
C ALA A 124 -8.43 17.06 7.60
N SER A 125 -8.46 15.89 8.26
CA SER A 125 -9.65 15.32 8.90
C SER A 125 -9.29 14.14 9.81
N TRP A 126 -9.68 14.21 11.08
CA TRP A 126 -9.53 13.10 12.02
C TRP A 126 -10.28 11.83 11.59
N PRO A 127 -11.57 11.88 11.20
CA PRO A 127 -12.26 10.70 10.67
C PRO A 127 -11.53 10.03 9.49
N LEU A 128 -10.93 10.82 8.61
CA LEU A 128 -10.14 10.29 7.50
C LEU A 128 -8.88 9.58 7.98
N ALA A 129 -8.16 10.15 8.95
CA ALA A 129 -7.00 9.50 9.52
C ALA A 129 -7.35 8.17 10.20
N PHE A 130 -8.48 8.12 10.92
CA PHE A 130 -9.00 6.86 11.46
C PHE A 130 -9.34 5.85 10.37
N ALA A 131 -9.95 6.29 9.26
CA ALA A 131 -10.23 5.42 8.11
C ALA A 131 -8.94 4.87 7.44
N LEU A 132 -7.80 5.56 7.56
CA LEU A 132 -6.51 5.08 7.06
C LEU A 132 -5.80 4.10 8.01
N LEU A 133 -6.25 3.97 9.27
CA LEU A 133 -5.60 3.06 10.23
C LEU A 133 -5.66 1.59 9.80
N PRO A 134 -6.78 1.05 9.27
CA PRO A 134 -6.79 -0.32 8.76
C PRO A 134 -5.76 -0.54 7.64
N TYR A 135 -5.54 0.45 6.77
CA TYR A 135 -4.47 0.37 5.76
C TYR A 135 -3.09 0.30 6.41
N GLN A 136 -2.79 1.20 7.35
CA GLN A 136 -1.52 1.22 8.08
C GLN A 136 -1.26 -0.11 8.81
N ILE A 137 -2.26 -0.62 9.52
CA ILE A 137 -2.15 -1.88 10.26
C ILE A 137 -1.92 -3.03 9.27
N TRP A 138 -2.67 -3.05 8.17
CA TRP A 138 -2.55 -4.09 7.16
C TRP A 138 -1.17 -4.13 6.51
N VAL A 139 -0.62 -2.99 6.08
CA VAL A 139 0.72 -2.99 5.46
C VAL A 139 1.82 -3.36 6.44
N SER A 140 1.67 -3.07 7.74
CA SER A 140 2.58 -3.58 8.77
C SER A 140 2.51 -5.10 8.89
N ILE A 141 1.30 -5.69 8.91
CA ILE A 141 1.09 -7.15 8.94
C ILE A 141 1.66 -7.78 7.66
N ALA A 142 1.35 -7.22 6.49
CA ALA A 142 1.80 -7.72 5.20
C ALA A 142 3.33 -7.64 5.07
N SER A 143 3.96 -6.57 5.59
CA SER A 143 5.41 -6.45 5.66
C SER A 143 6.03 -7.57 6.50
N PHE A 144 5.48 -7.84 7.67
CA PHE A 144 5.93 -8.94 8.53
C PHE A 144 5.70 -10.32 7.87
N LEU A 145 4.59 -10.46 7.13
CA LEU A 145 4.28 -11.68 6.38
C LEU A 145 5.30 -11.92 5.28
N SER A 146 5.65 -10.88 4.51
CA SER A 146 6.67 -10.93 3.48
C SER A 146 8.02 -11.38 4.05
N TRP A 147 8.44 -10.81 5.18
CA TRP A 147 9.66 -11.23 5.86
C TRP A 147 9.63 -12.67 6.34
N THR A 148 8.45 -13.16 6.74
CA THR A 148 8.32 -14.55 7.19
C THR A 148 8.43 -15.51 6.02
N TYR A 149 7.84 -15.18 4.87
CA TYR A 149 8.06 -15.92 3.63
C TYR A 149 9.56 -15.98 3.27
N ALA A 150 10.26 -14.85 3.33
CA ALA A 150 11.70 -14.78 3.04
C ALA A 150 12.59 -15.57 4.03
N ARG A 151 12.10 -15.85 5.24
CA ARG A 151 12.82 -16.67 6.23
C ARG A 151 12.56 -18.16 6.09
N LEU A 152 11.39 -18.52 5.55
CA LEU A 152 10.95 -19.91 5.43
C LEU A 152 11.33 -20.55 4.08
N ASN A 153 11.83 -19.76 3.12
CA ASN A 153 12.12 -20.16 1.73
C ASN A 153 13.35 -19.43 1.21
#